data_AF-A0A6V7L7F5-F1
#
_entry.id   AF-A0A6V7L7F5-F1
#
_cell.length_a   1.000
_cell.length_b   1.000
_cell.length_c   1.000
_cell.angle_alpha   90.00
_cell.angle_beta   90.00
_cell.angle_gamma   90.00
#
_symmetry.space_group_name_H-M   'P 1'
#
loop_
_entity.id
_entity.type
_entity.pdbx_description
1 polymer ?
#
loop_
_entity_poly.entity_id
_entity_poly.type
_entity_poly.pdbx_seq_one_letter_code
_entity_poly.pdbx_strand_id
1 'polypeptide(L)' 'FANAKKCSNGGRGLMQLDFTSLRSKFEMVTAIRPMPHCEYVETYIKAYYMPDTILEEWVKEHK' A
#
# COMPACT_ATOMS: atom_id res chain seq x y z
N PHE A 1 9.83 -3.19 -13.88
CA PHE A 1 8.36 -3.18 -14.04
C PHE A 1 7.82 -4.50 -13.52
N ALA A 2 7.01 -4.48 -12.46
CA ALA A 2 6.43 -5.70 -11.90
C ALA A 2 5.39 -6.27 -12.87
N ASN A 3 5.49 -7.56 -13.22
CA ASN A 3 4.51 -8.27 -14.05
C ASN A 3 3.13 -8.44 -13.37
N ALA A 4 2.94 -7.86 -12.19
CA ALA A 4 1.67 -7.86 -11.48
C ALA A 4 0.70 -6.86 -12.13
N LYS A 5 0.13 -7.21 -13.28
CA LYS A 5 -1.03 -6.53 -13.88
C LYS A 5 -2.36 -6.85 -13.15
N LYS A 6 -2.34 -7.66 -12.09
CA LYS A 6 -3.53 -8.07 -11.34
C LYS A 6 -3.52 -7.45 -9.94
N CYS A 7 -4.23 -6.35 -9.79
CA CYS A 7 -4.66 -5.84 -8.50
C CYS A 7 -5.49 -6.94 -7.82
N SER A 8 -4.98 -7.52 -6.73
CA SER A 8 -5.72 -8.49 -5.93
C SER A 8 -5.69 -8.09 -4.47
N ASN A 9 -6.81 -8.30 -3.77
CA ASN A 9 -6.90 -8.04 -2.34
C ASN A 9 -5.85 -8.85 -1.55
N GLY A 10 -5.56 -10.08 -2.00
CA GLY A 10 -4.50 -10.91 -1.43
C GLY A 10 -3.11 -10.28 -1.60
N GLY A 11 -2.78 -9.80 -2.80
CA GLY A 11 -1.51 -9.09 -3.06
C GLY A 11 -1.37 -7.81 -2.22
N ARG A 12 -2.45 -7.03 -2.09
CA ARG A 12 -2.49 -5.85 -1.20
C ARG A 12 -2.19 -6.24 0.25
N GLY A 13 -2.85 -7.30 0.73
CA GLY A 13 -2.67 -7.80 2.10
C GLY A 13 -1.24 -8.25 2.37
N LEU A 14 -0.63 -8.99 1.45
CA LEU A 14 0.75 -9.45 1.55
C LEU A 14 1.73 -8.27 1.58
N MET A 15 1.60 -7.32 0.65
CA MET A 15 2.49 -6.16 0.61
C MET A 15 2.35 -5.27 1.86
N GLN A 16 1.14 -5.14 2.41
CA GLN A 16 0.92 -4.44 3.67
C GLN A 16 1.57 -5.16 4.87
N LEU A 17 1.52 -6.50 4.89
CA LEU A 17 2.16 -7.32 5.92
C LEU A 17 3.69 -7.23 5.86
N ASP A 18 4.26 -7.29 4.66
CA ASP A 18 5.69 -7.11 4.43
C ASP A 18 6.15 -5.74 4.92
N PHE A 19 5.42 -4.67 4.56
CA PHE A 19 5.76 -3.32 5.00
C PHE A 19 5.62 -3.14 6.51
N THR A 20 4.61 -3.73 7.13
CA THR A 20 4.45 -3.72 8.60
C THR A 20 5.63 -4.40 9.28
N SER A 21 6.08 -5.54 8.74
CA SER A 21 7.23 -6.27 9.26
C SER A 21 8.53 -5.47 9.11
N LEU A 22 8.71 -4.79 7.97
CA LEU A 22 9.83 -3.90 7.72
C LEU A 22 9.85 -2.73 8.71
N ARG A 23 8.71 -2.05 8.90
CA ARG A 23 8.58 -0.92 9.84
C ARG A 23 8.99 -1.32 11.25
N SER A 24 8.44 -2.43 11.76
CA SER A 24 8.76 -2.92 13.10
C SER A 24 10.25 -3.25 13.26
N LYS A 25 10.86 -3.87 12.25
CA LYS A 25 12.30 -4.19 12.27
C LYS A 25 13.17 -2.93 12.17
N PHE A 26 12.79 -1.97 11.33
CA PHE A 26 13.47 -0.69 11.19
C PHE A 26 13.50 0.07 12.52
N GLU A 27 12.35 0.19 13.20
CA GLU A 27 12.22 0.89 14.48
C GLU A 27 12.90 0.15 15.65
N MET A 28 13.15 -1.15 15.50
CA MET A 28 13.91 -1.94 16.48
C MET A 28 15.42 -1.78 16.29
N VAL A 29 15.89 -1.74 15.04
CA VAL A 29 17.32 -1.64 14.70
C VAL A 29 17.82 -0.20 14.76
N THR A 30 16.93 0.77 14.49
CA THR A 30 17.23 2.20 14.56
C THR A 30 16.57 2.83 15.78
N ALA A 31 17.10 3.94 16.28
CA ALA A 31 16.42 4.73 17.31
C ALA A 31 15.35 5.70 16.71
N ILE A 32 15.11 5.64 15.39
CA ILE A 32 14.22 6.54 14.68
C ILE A 32 12.80 5.97 14.73
N ARG A 33 11.92 6.67 15.45
CA ARG A 33 10.54 6.27 15.64
C ARG A 33 9.63 7.51 15.80
N PRO A 34 8.53 7.62 15.05
CA PRO A 34 8.08 6.66 14.04
C PRO A 34 8.99 6.63 12.80
N MET A 35 9.02 5.50 12.08
CA MET A 35 9.76 5.39 10.82
C MET A 35 9.33 6.50 9.83
N PRO A 36 10.26 7.27 9.24
CA PRO A 36 9.92 8.35 8.33
C PRO A 36 9.19 7.84 7.07
N HIS A 37 8.30 8.68 6.53
CA HIS A 37 7.60 8.43 5.26
C HIS A 37 6.72 7.18 5.22
N CYS A 38 6.35 6.60 6.37
CA CYS A 38 5.46 5.43 6.40
C CYS A 38 4.13 5.67 5.69
N GLU A 39 3.51 6.83 5.92
CA GLU A 39 2.23 7.19 5.31
C GLU A 39 2.30 7.23 3.78
N TYR A 40 3.41 7.69 3.22
CA TYR A 40 3.64 7.69 1.77
C TYR A 40 3.65 6.26 1.23
N VAL A 41 4.38 5.34 1.88
CA VAL A 41 4.48 3.95 1.44
C VAL A 41 3.14 3.22 1.62
N GLU A 42 2.45 3.44 2.72
CA GLU A 42 1.10 2.87 2.94
C GLU A 42 0.11 3.35 1.88
N THR A 43 0.16 4.64 1.52
CA THR A 43 -0.68 5.21 0.45
C THR A 43 -0.32 4.62 -0.90
N TYR A 44 0.98 4.46 -1.21
CA TYR A 44 1.44 3.80 -2.42
C TYR A 44 0.92 2.36 -2.52
N ILE A 45 1.02 1.57 -1.45
CA ILE A 45 0.50 0.19 -1.42
C ILE A 45 -1.01 0.18 -1.70
N LYS A 46 -1.78 1.08 -1.06
CA LYS A 46 -3.23 1.18 -1.29
C LYS A 46 -3.55 1.52 -2.73
N ALA A 47 -2.89 2.53 -3.31
CA ALA A 47 -3.12 3.00 -4.67
C ALA A 47 -2.69 1.97 -5.72
N TYR A 48 -1.55 1.29 -5.51
CA TYR A 48 -1.03 0.29 -6.43
C TYR A 48 -1.99 -0.89 -6.64
N TYR A 49 -2.77 -1.24 -5.61
CA TYR A 49 -3.76 -2.33 -5.67
C TYR A 49 -5.20 -1.84 -5.82
N MET A 50 -5.43 -0.55 -6.10
CA MET A 50 -6.78 -0.04 -6.32
C MET A 50 -7.34 -0.63 -7.64
N PRO A 51 -8.53 -1.25 -7.64
CA PRO A 51 -9.17 -1.70 -8.87
C PRO A 51 -9.60 -0.51 -9.73
N ASP A 52 -9.35 -0.59 -11.04
CA ASP A 52 -9.77 0.45 -12.01
C ASP A 52 -11.28 0.71 -11.96
N THR A 53 -12.08 -0.32 -11.64
CA THR A 53 -13.53 -0.24 -11.52
C THR A 53 -13.99 0.73 -10.42
N ILE A 54 -13.26 0.83 -9.31
CA ILE A 54 -13.65 1.70 -8.19
C ILE A 54 -13.51 3.18 -8.59
N LEU A 55 -12.50 3.52 -9.38
CA LEU A 55 -12.34 4.89 -9.88
C LEU A 55 -13.47 5.24 -10.85
N GLU A 56 -13.80 4.33 -11.77
CA GLU A 56 -14.90 4.52 -12.71
C GLU A 56 -16.26 4.66 -12.01
N GLU A 57 -16.51 3.84 -10.98
CA GLU A 57 -17.72 3.90 -10.15
C GLU A 57 -17.81 5.22 -9.38
N TRP A 58 -16.72 5.64 -8.71
CA TRP A 58 -16.68 6.90 -7.97
C TRP A 58 -17.00 8.11 -8.85
N VAL A 59 -16.42 8.16 -10.07
CA VAL A 59 -16.69 9.24 -11.04
C VAL A 59 -18.15 9.24 -11.50
N LYS A 60 -18.79 8.07 -11.64
CA LYS A 60 -20.21 7.97 -12.03
C LYS A 60 -21.14 8.45 -10.91
N GLU A 61 -20.81 8.15 -9.65
CA GLU A 61 -21.62 8.52 -8.49
C GLU A 61 -21.54 10.01 -8.12
N HIS A 62 -20.44 10.69 -8.47
CA HIS A 62 -20.20 12.10 -8.12
C HIS A 62 -20.30 13.04 -9.34
N LYS A 63 -21.07 12.65 -10.36
CA LYS A 63 -21.38 13.47 -11.53
C LYS A 63 -22.55 14.42 -11.29
#